data_AF-A0A1Y3MXB7-F1
#
_entry.id   AF-A0A1Y3MXB7-F1
#
_cell.length_a   1.000
_cell.length_b   1.000
_cell.length_c   1.000
_cell.angle_alpha   90.00
_cell.angle_beta   90.00
_cell.angle_gamma   90.00
#
_symmetry.space_group_name_H-M   'P 1'
#
loop_
_entity.id
_entity.type
_entity.pdbx_description
1 polymer ?
#
loop_
_entity_poly.entity_id
_entity_poly.type
_entity_poly.pdbx_seq_one_letter_code
_entity_poly.pdbx_strand_id
1 'polypeptide(L)'
;MDNDKENNTKLFYKELNKDNCDPEYLLKLSQNGIFLMDPLFNYKSIKFHEYVIDISLMNEQFFIIYTDEQYNRFMQLYCSNKYKHGLIIGIENMKTYNLLIINKFFINKLLKESNEEILLNFVKESDFFYILYYLYKYNVITSINIFLLLDNDKFLYDRNLTVIRILFEECFYFKENRNINNLLNYISKETLINKIFLIFGRDINAIDFLIENFDYISNISCSSCYRFHLNFPKNVISKYSKKIFKPNVLYFNYKDHKEIESYANNIFSDEGLINIKCIGFTYYANLNHHYHNFGMDKPKSLRIENFNKYKECTTTIDRSNENLNFNNKSLFNCKNSNNIENEEIIDLNNYIIEKSVYESDSEESYYLDDDYEEENDSEKKN
;
A
#
# COMPACT_ATOMS: atom_id res chain seq x y z
N MET A 1 -20.40 -7.36 -23.09
CA MET A 1 -19.12 -7.17 -23.77
C MET A 1 -18.09 -7.77 -22.83
N ASP A 2 -17.49 -8.90 -23.17
CA ASP A 2 -16.47 -9.49 -22.30
C ASP A 2 -15.30 -8.50 -22.23
N ASN A 3 -15.02 -8.03 -21.03
CA ASN A 3 -13.97 -7.06 -20.78
C ASN A 3 -12.61 -7.66 -21.20
N ASP A 4 -11.90 -7.02 -22.13
CA ASP A 4 -10.59 -7.49 -22.62
C ASP A 4 -9.63 -7.83 -21.47
N LYS A 5 -9.72 -7.06 -20.36
CA LYS A 5 -8.96 -7.31 -19.13
C LYS A 5 -9.28 -8.64 -18.46
N GLU A 6 -10.55 -9.06 -18.43
CA GLU A 6 -10.94 -10.37 -17.87
C GLU A 6 -10.46 -11.53 -18.76
N ASN A 7 -10.55 -11.36 -20.08
CA ASN A 7 -10.05 -12.37 -21.02
C ASN A 7 -8.53 -12.52 -20.92
N ASN A 8 -7.80 -11.40 -20.87
CA ASN A 8 -6.36 -11.39 -20.64
C ASN A 8 -6.01 -12.04 -19.28
N THR A 9 -6.79 -11.75 -18.23
CA THR A 9 -6.61 -12.38 -16.91
C THR A 9 -6.76 -13.90 -16.98
N LYS A 10 -7.78 -14.41 -17.67
CA LYS A 10 -7.98 -15.86 -17.87
C LYS A 10 -6.80 -16.49 -18.63
N LEU A 11 -6.34 -15.84 -19.70
CA LEU A 11 -5.18 -16.30 -20.47
C LEU A 11 -3.90 -16.27 -19.63
N PHE A 12 -3.71 -15.24 -18.81
CA PHE A 12 -2.55 -15.06 -17.95
C PHE A 12 -2.45 -16.22 -16.95
N TYR A 13 -3.51 -16.49 -16.20
CA TYR A 13 -3.51 -17.60 -15.25
C TYR A 13 -3.45 -18.98 -15.94
N LYS A 14 -3.99 -19.12 -17.15
CA LYS A 14 -3.82 -20.36 -17.93
C LYS A 14 -2.36 -20.59 -18.32
N GLU A 15 -1.64 -19.55 -18.72
CA GLU A 15 -0.21 -19.61 -19.04
C GLU A 15 0.65 -19.84 -17.78
N LEU A 16 0.40 -19.08 -16.73
CA LEU A 16 1.15 -19.11 -15.47
C LEU A 16 1.19 -20.51 -14.83
N ASN A 17 0.13 -21.28 -15.02
CA ASN A 17 -0.04 -22.64 -14.49
C ASN A 17 0.50 -23.76 -15.41
N LYS A 18 1.16 -23.43 -16.53
CA LYS A 18 1.84 -24.42 -17.37
C LYS A 18 3.21 -24.78 -16.78
N ASP A 19 3.65 -26.02 -17.02
CA ASP A 19 5.00 -26.48 -16.66
C ASP A 19 6.08 -25.67 -17.42
N ASN A 20 5.86 -25.43 -18.72
CA ASN A 20 6.70 -24.58 -19.57
C ASN A 20 6.01 -23.23 -19.79
N CYS A 21 5.90 -22.46 -18.72
CA CYS A 21 5.39 -21.09 -18.77
C CYS A 21 6.28 -20.20 -19.64
N ASP A 22 5.65 -19.37 -20.48
CA ASP A 22 6.29 -18.33 -21.31
C ASP A 22 6.22 -16.96 -20.59
N PRO A 23 7.32 -16.47 -19.97
CA PRO A 23 7.32 -15.20 -19.24
C PRO A 23 7.08 -13.99 -20.16
N GLU A 24 7.56 -14.00 -21.40
CA GLU A 24 7.33 -12.94 -22.38
C GLU A 24 5.84 -12.81 -22.70
N TYR A 25 5.15 -13.93 -22.87
CA TYR A 25 3.71 -13.93 -23.10
C TYR A 25 2.94 -13.42 -21.88
N LEU A 26 3.34 -13.80 -20.66
CA LEU A 26 2.77 -13.24 -19.42
C LEU A 26 2.96 -11.72 -19.34
N LEU A 27 4.16 -11.22 -19.65
CA LEU A 27 4.44 -9.78 -19.67
C LEU A 27 3.57 -9.06 -20.70
N LYS A 28 3.41 -9.62 -21.90
CA LYS A 28 2.54 -9.07 -22.96
C LYS A 28 1.08 -8.98 -22.52
N LEU A 29 0.57 -10.04 -21.87
CA LEU A 29 -0.79 -10.03 -21.34
C LEU A 29 -0.96 -8.96 -20.25
N SER A 30 0.01 -8.84 -19.35
CA SER A 30 0.04 -7.80 -18.31
C SER A 30 0.01 -6.39 -18.89
N GLN A 31 0.79 -6.12 -19.94
CA GLN A 31 0.81 -4.83 -20.64
C GLN A 31 -0.55 -4.49 -21.28
N ASN A 32 -1.30 -5.51 -21.70
CA ASN A 32 -2.66 -5.36 -22.22
C ASN A 32 -3.73 -5.27 -21.09
N GLY A 33 -3.30 -5.26 -19.83
CA GLY A 33 -4.15 -5.17 -18.65
C GLY A 33 -4.68 -6.52 -18.19
N ILE A 34 -4.44 -6.84 -16.91
CA ILE A 34 -4.98 -8.01 -16.20
C ILE A 34 -5.42 -7.63 -14.78
N PHE A 35 -6.10 -8.54 -14.10
CA PHE A 35 -6.29 -8.50 -12.66
C PHE A 35 -5.39 -9.55 -12.01
N LEU A 36 -4.33 -9.12 -11.34
CA LEU A 36 -3.39 -10.00 -10.63
C LEU A 36 -3.80 -10.13 -9.16
N MET A 37 -4.42 -11.26 -8.81
CA MET A 37 -5.09 -11.44 -7.52
C MET A 37 -4.13 -11.75 -6.36
N ASP A 38 -2.97 -12.29 -6.66
CA ASP A 38 -1.99 -12.76 -5.69
C ASP A 38 -0.54 -12.60 -6.19
N PRO A 39 0.46 -12.53 -5.30
CA PRO A 39 1.84 -12.30 -5.68
C PRO A 39 2.49 -13.42 -6.51
N LEU A 40 3.23 -13.02 -7.55
CA LEU A 40 3.88 -13.96 -8.48
C LEU A 40 5.01 -14.77 -7.85
N PHE A 41 5.57 -14.34 -6.72
CA PHE A 41 6.61 -15.12 -6.02
C PHE A 41 6.08 -16.44 -5.42
N ASN A 42 4.75 -16.65 -5.43
CA ASN A 42 4.13 -17.92 -5.07
C ASN A 42 4.21 -18.97 -6.21
N TYR A 43 4.51 -18.55 -7.44
CA TYR A 43 4.48 -19.41 -8.63
C TYR A 43 5.89 -19.77 -9.10
N LYS A 44 6.27 -21.04 -8.93
CA LYS A 44 7.61 -21.53 -9.32
C LYS A 44 7.94 -21.28 -10.80
N SER A 45 6.93 -21.24 -11.66
CA SER A 45 7.05 -21.04 -13.11
C SER A 45 7.66 -19.69 -13.49
N ILE A 46 7.47 -18.65 -12.68
CA ILE A 46 7.96 -17.30 -12.98
C ILE A 46 8.76 -16.66 -11.84
N LYS A 47 8.68 -17.19 -10.60
CA LYS A 47 9.24 -16.60 -9.37
C LYS A 47 10.64 -15.97 -9.47
N PHE A 48 11.53 -16.59 -10.25
CA PHE A 48 12.93 -16.15 -10.38
C PHE A 48 13.20 -15.31 -11.64
N HIS A 49 12.21 -15.13 -12.51
CA HIS A 49 12.35 -14.34 -13.72
C HIS A 49 12.28 -12.83 -13.41
N GLU A 50 13.02 -12.01 -14.15
CA GLU A 50 13.04 -10.55 -13.96
C GLU A 50 11.69 -9.88 -14.22
N TYR A 51 10.89 -10.43 -15.14
CA TYR A 51 9.55 -9.91 -15.47
C TYR A 51 8.54 -9.98 -14.33
N VAL A 52 8.83 -10.73 -13.26
CA VAL A 52 8.04 -10.64 -12.01
C VAL A 52 7.98 -9.20 -11.52
N ILE A 53 9.09 -8.45 -11.62
CA ILE A 53 9.17 -7.08 -11.16
C ILE A 53 8.25 -6.19 -12.00
N ASP A 54 8.36 -6.25 -13.32
CA ASP A 54 7.49 -5.50 -14.24
C ASP A 54 6.02 -5.81 -14.01
N ILE A 55 5.64 -7.09 -14.01
CA ILE A 55 4.24 -7.51 -13.91
C ILE A 55 3.67 -7.13 -12.53
N SER A 56 4.42 -7.33 -11.45
CA SER A 56 3.99 -6.93 -10.10
C SER A 56 3.80 -5.42 -10.01
N LEU A 57 4.72 -4.62 -10.55
CA LEU A 57 4.57 -3.16 -10.53
C LEU A 57 3.41 -2.68 -11.41
N MET A 58 3.23 -3.21 -12.61
CA MET A 58 2.12 -2.86 -13.50
C MET A 58 0.74 -3.16 -12.90
N ASN A 59 0.65 -4.22 -12.09
CA ASN A 59 -0.62 -4.68 -11.50
C ASN A 59 -0.71 -4.41 -9.99
N GLU A 60 0.18 -3.55 -9.48
CA GLU A 60 0.20 -3.10 -8.08
C GLU A 60 0.21 -4.26 -7.07
N GLN A 61 1.01 -5.30 -7.32
CA GLN A 61 1.10 -6.49 -6.50
C GLN A 61 2.47 -6.59 -5.80
N PHE A 62 2.52 -7.25 -4.65
CA PHE A 62 3.79 -7.45 -3.93
C PHE A 62 4.78 -8.30 -4.72
N PHE A 63 6.07 -8.09 -4.47
CA PHE A 63 7.15 -8.89 -5.04
C PHE A 63 8.31 -9.08 -4.05
N ILE A 64 9.12 -10.12 -4.30
CA ILE A 64 10.36 -10.41 -3.58
C ILE A 64 11.47 -10.57 -4.62
N ILE A 65 12.64 -10.02 -4.33
CA ILE A 65 13.83 -10.11 -5.19
C ILE A 65 14.70 -11.29 -4.74
N TYR A 66 14.96 -12.23 -5.64
CA TYR A 66 15.76 -13.44 -5.40
C TYR A 66 17.01 -13.53 -6.26
N THR A 67 17.10 -12.76 -7.35
CA THR A 67 18.20 -12.84 -8.32
C THR A 67 18.78 -11.47 -8.67
N ASP A 68 19.96 -11.49 -9.27
CA ASP A 68 20.68 -10.29 -9.73
C ASP A 68 19.89 -9.57 -10.83
N GLU A 69 19.31 -10.32 -11.75
CA GLU A 69 18.49 -9.81 -12.84
C GLU A 69 17.26 -9.06 -12.30
N GLN A 70 16.57 -9.64 -11.31
CA GLN A 70 15.45 -8.99 -10.63
C GLN A 70 15.86 -7.69 -9.92
N TYR A 71 17.01 -7.69 -9.23
CA TYR A 71 17.54 -6.50 -8.56
C TYR A 71 17.86 -5.38 -9.56
N ASN A 72 18.61 -5.71 -10.61
CA ASN A 72 18.99 -4.76 -11.65
C ASN A 72 17.75 -4.18 -12.35
N ARG A 73 16.77 -5.03 -12.65
CA ARG A 73 15.51 -4.61 -13.25
C ARG A 73 14.71 -3.69 -12.33
N PHE A 74 14.61 -4.03 -11.05
CA PHE A 74 13.96 -3.18 -10.06
C PHE A 74 14.63 -1.80 -9.96
N MET A 75 15.96 -1.74 -9.84
CA MET A 75 16.67 -0.46 -9.74
C MET A 75 16.52 0.39 -11.01
N GLN A 76 16.56 -0.23 -12.19
CA GLN A 76 16.28 0.47 -13.45
C GLN A 76 14.88 1.10 -13.46
N LEU A 77 13.87 0.32 -13.06
CA LEU A 77 12.47 0.79 -13.03
C LEU A 77 12.25 1.86 -11.98
N TYR A 78 12.87 1.72 -10.81
CA TYR A 78 12.85 2.67 -9.71
C TYR A 78 13.42 4.03 -10.14
N CYS A 79 14.64 4.06 -10.68
CA CYS A 79 15.28 5.30 -11.13
C CYS A 79 14.55 5.97 -12.31
N SER A 80 13.95 5.18 -13.20
CA SER A 80 13.22 5.73 -14.35
C SER A 80 11.88 6.38 -13.99
N ASN A 81 11.40 6.21 -12.74
CA ASN A 81 10.07 6.66 -12.32
C ASN A 81 8.92 6.13 -13.22
N LYS A 82 9.14 5.03 -13.95
CA LYS A 82 8.22 4.51 -14.97
C LYS A 82 6.84 4.13 -14.41
N TYR A 83 6.81 3.63 -13.18
CA TYR A 83 5.58 3.20 -12.51
C TYR A 83 5.37 4.05 -11.24
N LYS A 84 5.03 5.34 -11.42
CA LYS A 84 4.49 6.17 -10.33
C LYS A 84 2.98 5.96 -10.29
N HIS A 85 2.49 5.28 -9.26
CA HIS A 85 1.06 5.04 -9.08
C HIS A 85 0.42 6.17 -8.28
N GLY A 86 -0.53 6.85 -8.92
CA GLY A 86 -1.37 7.87 -8.30
C GLY A 86 -2.60 7.22 -7.66
N LEU A 87 -2.66 7.24 -6.33
CA LEU A 87 -3.73 6.76 -5.46
C LEU A 87 -3.96 5.24 -5.39
N ILE A 88 -3.64 4.68 -4.22
CA ILE A 88 -4.18 3.41 -3.77
C ILE A 88 -4.97 3.64 -2.49
N ILE A 89 -6.28 3.37 -2.51
CA ILE A 89 -7.16 3.25 -1.33
C ILE A 89 -6.90 4.28 -0.20
N GLY A 90 -6.77 5.56 -0.54
CA GLY A 90 -6.56 6.63 0.46
C GLY A 90 -5.11 6.83 0.91
N ILE A 91 -4.13 6.16 0.30
CA ILE A 91 -2.71 6.50 0.35
C ILE A 91 -2.36 7.23 -0.94
N GLU A 92 -2.19 8.54 -0.85
CA GLU A 92 -1.53 9.31 -1.91
C GLU A 92 -0.06 8.86 -2.00
N ASN A 93 0.46 8.68 -3.22
CA ASN A 93 1.86 8.38 -3.51
C ASN A 93 2.39 7.02 -3.03
N MET A 94 1.74 5.92 -3.43
CA MET A 94 2.37 4.59 -3.32
C MET A 94 3.57 4.51 -4.27
N LYS A 95 4.76 4.66 -3.70
CA LYS A 95 6.04 4.52 -4.41
C LYS A 95 6.34 3.05 -4.69
N THR A 96 7.10 2.79 -5.75
CA THR A 96 7.48 1.46 -6.26
C THR A 96 7.99 0.51 -5.16
N TYR A 97 8.74 1.01 -4.18
CA TYR A 97 9.30 0.20 -3.09
C TYR A 97 8.24 -0.26 -2.06
N ASN A 98 7.05 0.35 -2.00
CA ASN A 98 6.01 -0.08 -1.07
C ASN A 98 5.48 -1.48 -1.38
N LEU A 99 5.71 -1.97 -2.60
CA LEU A 99 5.36 -3.32 -3.04
C LEU A 99 6.48 -4.34 -2.82
N LEU A 100 7.69 -3.89 -2.47
CA LEU A 100 8.80 -4.79 -2.18
C LEU A 100 8.66 -5.38 -0.78
N ILE A 101 8.68 -6.71 -0.70
CA ILE A 101 8.86 -7.45 0.56
C ILE A 101 10.36 -7.75 0.70
N ILE A 102 10.98 -7.19 1.75
CA ILE A 102 12.43 -7.23 1.91
C ILE A 102 12.88 -8.58 2.44
N ASN A 103 13.80 -9.22 1.69
CA ASN A 103 14.48 -10.44 2.11
C ASN A 103 15.99 -10.20 2.30
N LYS A 104 16.70 -11.22 2.78
CA LYS A 104 18.15 -11.15 3.01
C LYS A 104 18.94 -10.91 1.72
N PHE A 105 18.48 -11.48 0.60
CA PHE A 105 19.14 -11.30 -0.70
C PHE A 105 19.15 -9.82 -1.12
N PHE A 106 17.99 -9.16 -1.03
CA PHE A 106 17.85 -7.74 -1.36
C PHE A 106 18.76 -6.86 -0.51
N ILE A 107 18.76 -7.05 0.82
CA ILE A 107 19.63 -6.28 1.72
C ILE A 107 21.11 -6.47 1.37
N ASN A 108 21.55 -7.71 1.14
CA ASN A 108 22.93 -7.99 0.74
C ASN A 108 23.31 -7.34 -0.59
N LYS A 109 22.37 -7.19 -1.52
CA LYS A 109 22.58 -6.50 -2.79
C LYS A 109 22.65 -4.99 -2.60
N LEU A 110 21.71 -4.43 -1.86
CA LEU A 110 21.67 -3.00 -1.55
C LEU A 110 22.97 -2.53 -0.89
N LEU A 111 23.52 -3.28 0.06
CA LEU A 111 24.78 -2.95 0.74
C LEU A 111 26.01 -2.99 -0.19
N LYS A 112 25.92 -3.66 -1.33
CA LYS A 112 26.98 -3.75 -2.34
C LYS A 112 26.74 -2.80 -3.52
N GLU A 113 25.69 -1.98 -3.46
CA GLU A 113 25.40 -1.01 -4.50
C GLU A 113 26.48 0.06 -4.50
N SER A 114 27.26 0.12 -5.58
CA SER A 114 28.31 1.13 -5.73
C SER A 114 27.76 2.46 -6.24
N ASN A 115 26.54 2.49 -6.78
CA ASN A 115 25.91 3.71 -7.24
C ASN A 115 25.29 4.48 -6.06
N GLU A 116 26.02 5.48 -5.57
CA GLU A 116 25.60 6.35 -4.46
C GLU A 116 24.26 7.05 -4.73
N GLU A 117 23.97 7.42 -5.98
CA GLU A 117 22.71 8.08 -6.33
C GLU A 117 21.51 7.14 -6.14
N ILE A 118 21.66 5.85 -6.54
CA ILE A 118 20.62 4.83 -6.34
C ILE A 118 20.37 4.62 -4.84
N LEU A 119 21.44 4.51 -4.05
CA LEU A 119 21.35 4.37 -2.59
C LEU A 119 20.66 5.56 -1.94
N LEU A 120 21.09 6.78 -2.26
CA LEU A 120 20.51 8.01 -1.73
C LEU A 120 19.03 8.13 -2.08
N ASN A 121 18.67 7.86 -3.35
CA ASN A 121 17.28 7.88 -3.78
C ASN A 121 16.46 6.81 -3.05
N PHE A 122 16.99 5.60 -2.88
CA PHE A 122 16.31 4.54 -2.14
C PHE A 122 16.08 4.93 -0.68
N VAL A 123 17.08 5.48 0.02
CA VAL A 123 16.98 5.91 1.43
C VAL A 123 16.07 7.12 1.64
N LYS A 124 16.06 8.06 0.68
CA LYS A 124 15.20 9.25 0.73
C LYS A 124 13.73 8.85 0.59
N GLU A 125 13.44 7.93 -0.32
CA GLU A 125 12.06 7.59 -0.60
C GLU A 125 11.49 6.49 0.28
N SER A 126 12.30 5.54 0.73
CA SER A 126 11.86 4.38 1.52
C SER A 126 11.46 4.74 2.95
N ASP A 127 10.61 3.90 3.53
CA ASP A 127 10.38 3.90 4.98
C ASP A 127 11.68 3.45 5.67
N PHE A 128 12.39 4.43 6.24
CA PHE A 128 13.68 4.20 6.87
C PHE A 128 13.60 3.20 8.03
N PHE A 129 12.54 3.24 8.85
CA PHE A 129 12.36 2.30 9.96
C PHE A 129 12.12 0.87 9.46
N TYR A 130 11.41 0.74 8.34
CA TYR A 130 11.21 -0.54 7.66
C TYR A 130 12.54 -1.13 7.17
N ILE A 131 13.39 -0.35 6.50
CA ILE A 131 14.73 -0.80 6.06
C ILE A 131 15.61 -1.17 7.26
N LEU A 132 15.66 -0.28 8.26
CA LEU A 132 16.47 -0.46 9.46
C LEU A 132 16.12 -1.77 10.17
N TYR A 133 14.83 -2.13 10.22
CA TYR A 133 14.39 -3.41 10.79
C TYR A 133 15.03 -4.60 10.09
N TYR A 134 15.05 -4.60 8.76
CA TYR A 134 15.62 -5.72 8.01
C TYR A 134 17.16 -5.75 8.07
N LEU A 135 17.82 -4.59 8.19
CA LEU A 135 19.25 -4.55 8.49
C LEU A 135 19.54 -5.22 9.85
N TYR A 136 18.74 -4.93 10.87
CA TYR A 136 18.86 -5.58 12.18
C TYR A 136 18.55 -7.09 12.11
N LYS A 137 17.41 -7.45 11.50
CA LYS A 137 16.96 -8.84 11.35
C LYS A 137 17.98 -9.73 10.66
N TYR A 138 18.74 -9.18 9.71
CA TYR A 138 19.77 -9.92 8.98
C TYR A 138 21.18 -9.74 9.55
N ASN A 139 21.30 -9.21 10.76
CA ASN A 139 22.56 -9.01 11.49
C ASN A 139 23.57 -8.10 10.78
N VAL A 140 23.10 -7.18 9.94
CA VAL A 140 23.95 -6.13 9.34
C VAL A 140 24.27 -5.07 10.39
N ILE A 141 23.27 -4.71 11.20
CA ILE A 141 23.43 -3.89 12.39
C ILE A 141 23.09 -4.71 13.63
N THR A 142 23.75 -4.43 14.73
CA THR A 142 23.63 -5.23 15.96
C THR A 142 22.87 -4.50 17.08
N SER A 143 22.72 -3.18 16.98
CA SER A 143 22.11 -2.36 18.04
C SER A 143 20.70 -1.89 17.67
N ILE A 144 19.71 -2.42 18.38
CA ILE A 144 18.33 -1.92 18.33
C ILE A 144 18.20 -0.51 18.93
N ASN A 145 19.20 -0.03 19.68
CA ASN A 145 19.17 1.31 20.25
C ASN A 145 19.17 2.39 19.16
N ILE A 146 19.51 2.07 17.91
CA ILE A 146 19.37 2.99 16.78
C ILE A 146 17.90 3.39 16.59
N PHE A 147 16.93 2.48 16.80
CA PHE A 147 15.51 2.81 16.75
C PHE A 147 15.09 3.80 17.85
N LEU A 148 15.69 3.68 19.03
CA LEU A 148 15.45 4.55 20.18
C LEU A 148 16.08 5.94 20.02
N LEU A 149 17.25 6.01 19.35
CA LEU A 149 17.94 7.29 19.09
C LEU A 149 17.18 8.15 18.06
N LEU A 150 16.42 7.51 17.19
CA LEU A 150 15.58 8.15 16.17
C LEU A 150 14.17 8.47 16.67
N ASP A 151 13.86 8.15 17.92
CA ASP A 151 12.55 8.34 18.56
C ASP A 151 12.26 9.82 18.92
N ASN A 152 13.27 10.70 18.78
CA ASN A 152 13.15 12.14 19.03
C ASN A 152 12.50 12.89 17.84
N ASP A 153 11.17 12.85 17.80
CA ASP A 153 10.25 13.97 17.51
C ASP A 153 10.09 14.60 16.11
N LYS A 154 10.57 14.04 14.99
CA LYS A 154 10.26 14.65 13.66
C LYS A 154 9.83 13.74 12.50
N PHE A 155 9.93 12.42 12.61
CA PHE A 155 9.53 11.54 11.50
C PHE A 155 8.03 11.24 11.54
N LEU A 156 7.26 12.06 10.83
CA LEU A 156 5.79 12.09 10.69
C LEU A 156 5.12 10.85 10.07
N TYR A 157 5.86 9.76 9.80
CA TYR A 157 5.23 8.53 9.29
C TYR A 157 4.49 7.81 10.43
N ASP A 158 3.28 7.28 10.15
CA ASP A 158 2.51 6.51 11.12
C ASP A 158 3.29 5.23 11.49
N ARG A 159 4.10 5.31 12.54
CA ARG A 159 4.96 4.23 13.05
C ARG A 159 4.19 2.93 13.31
N ASN A 160 2.89 3.03 13.61
CA ASN A 160 2.04 1.86 13.74
C ASN A 160 1.92 1.10 12.41
N LEU A 161 1.82 1.79 11.27
CA LEU A 161 1.76 1.15 9.95
C LEU A 161 3.03 0.37 9.66
N THR A 162 4.21 0.94 9.95
CA THR A 162 5.49 0.25 9.75
C THR A 162 5.60 -0.99 10.62
N VAL A 163 5.25 -0.90 11.90
CA VAL A 163 5.26 -2.05 12.82
C VAL A 163 4.28 -3.15 12.38
N ILE A 164 3.05 -2.77 12.00
CA ILE A 164 2.04 -3.71 11.48
C ILE A 164 2.55 -4.37 10.19
N ARG A 165 3.13 -3.58 9.28
CA ARG A 165 3.70 -4.08 8.02
C ARG A 165 4.74 -5.16 8.29
N ILE A 166 5.73 -4.86 9.13
CA ILE A 166 6.81 -5.79 9.48
C ILE A 166 6.23 -7.10 10.05
N LEU A 167 5.43 -7.00 11.12
CA LEU A 167 4.96 -8.17 11.84
C LEU A 167 4.01 -9.02 10.99
N PHE A 168 3.20 -8.38 10.15
CA PHE A 168 2.35 -9.09 9.20
C PHE A 168 3.15 -9.78 8.12
N GLU A 169 4.16 -9.13 7.52
CA GLU A 169 5.01 -9.77 6.51
C GLU A 169 5.75 -10.99 7.07
N GLU A 170 6.27 -10.89 8.29
CA GLU A 170 6.93 -11.99 8.97
C GLU A 170 6.02 -13.17 9.24
N CYS A 171 4.83 -12.90 9.81
CA CYS A 171 3.83 -13.92 10.08
C CYS A 171 3.29 -14.54 8.78
N PHE A 172 2.91 -13.71 7.82
CA PHE A 172 2.13 -14.12 6.66
C PHE A 172 2.98 -14.56 5.47
N TYR A 173 3.99 -13.79 5.05
CA TYR A 173 4.80 -14.11 3.87
C TYR A 173 6.02 -14.96 4.22
N PHE A 174 6.70 -14.68 5.34
CA PHE A 174 7.85 -15.47 5.78
C PHE A 174 7.49 -16.67 6.64
N LYS A 175 6.20 -16.82 7.02
CA LYS A 175 5.68 -17.94 7.84
C LYS A 175 6.46 -18.11 9.15
N GLU A 176 6.94 -17.01 9.72
CA GLU A 176 7.55 -17.02 11.04
C GLU A 176 6.49 -17.35 12.08
N ASN A 177 6.89 -18.06 13.15
CA ASN A 177 5.99 -18.44 14.25
C ASN A 177 5.68 -17.23 15.14
N ARG A 178 4.93 -16.27 14.58
CA ARG A 178 4.47 -15.04 15.22
C ARG A 178 2.96 -15.05 15.28
N ASN A 179 2.42 -14.67 16.43
CA ASN A 179 0.97 -14.51 16.59
C ASN A 179 0.59 -13.04 16.35
N ILE A 180 -0.05 -12.76 15.22
CA ILE A 180 -0.49 -11.40 14.86
C ILE A 180 -1.47 -10.83 15.90
N ASN A 181 -2.19 -11.68 16.64
CA ASN A 181 -3.12 -11.25 17.69
C ASN A 181 -2.40 -10.58 18.88
N ASN A 182 -1.09 -10.73 19.02
CA ASN A 182 -0.32 -10.01 20.05
C ASN A 182 -0.36 -8.49 19.86
N LEU A 183 -0.65 -8.01 18.64
CA LEU A 183 -0.85 -6.59 18.34
C LEU A 183 -2.08 -6.01 19.05
N LEU A 184 -3.07 -6.84 19.38
CA LEU A 184 -4.30 -6.41 20.07
C LEU A 184 -4.06 -5.93 21.50
N ASN A 185 -2.86 -6.15 22.05
CA ASN A 185 -2.46 -5.58 23.33
C ASN A 185 -2.13 -4.08 23.24
N TYR A 186 -1.93 -3.55 22.02
CA TYR A 186 -1.43 -2.19 21.79
C TYR A 186 -2.32 -1.33 20.89
N ILE A 187 -3.16 -1.96 20.07
CA ILE A 187 -4.12 -1.28 19.19
C ILE A 187 -5.45 -2.01 19.19
N SER A 188 -6.52 -1.29 18.86
CA SER A 188 -7.84 -1.92 18.74
C SER A 188 -7.88 -2.90 17.57
N LYS A 189 -8.76 -3.90 17.67
CA LYS A 189 -9.01 -4.87 16.59
C LYS A 189 -9.47 -4.19 15.30
N GLU A 190 -10.34 -3.18 15.40
CA GLU A 190 -10.81 -2.37 14.27
C GLU A 190 -9.66 -1.62 13.59
N THR A 191 -8.77 -0.99 14.37
CA THR A 191 -7.57 -0.33 13.84
C THR A 191 -6.63 -1.34 13.16
N LEU A 192 -6.33 -2.46 13.81
CA LEU A 192 -5.42 -3.49 13.27
C LEU A 192 -5.91 -4.01 11.91
N ILE A 193 -7.17 -4.40 11.82
CA ILE A 193 -7.75 -4.96 10.60
C ILE A 193 -7.80 -3.93 9.48
N ASN A 194 -8.22 -2.69 9.75
CA ASN A 194 -8.21 -1.63 8.74
C ASN A 194 -6.80 -1.35 8.24
N LYS A 195 -5.78 -1.31 9.12
CA LYS A 195 -4.39 -1.08 8.73
C LYS A 195 -3.79 -2.24 7.93
N ILE A 196 -4.02 -3.49 8.33
CA ILE A 196 -3.61 -4.66 7.54
C ILE A 196 -4.29 -4.62 6.17
N PHE A 197 -5.60 -4.40 6.13
CA PHE A 197 -6.36 -4.34 4.89
C PHE A 197 -5.89 -3.22 3.97
N LEU A 198 -5.58 -2.04 4.51
CA LEU A 198 -5.07 -0.90 3.74
C LEU A 198 -3.74 -1.24 3.04
N ILE A 199 -2.83 -1.92 3.74
CA ILE A 199 -1.50 -2.26 3.20
C ILE A 199 -1.60 -3.49 2.29
N PHE A 200 -2.18 -4.57 2.79
CA PHE A 200 -2.11 -5.92 2.22
C PHE A 200 -3.40 -6.38 1.52
N GLY A 201 -4.48 -5.61 1.54
CA GLY A 201 -5.76 -5.94 0.92
C GLY A 201 -5.74 -6.04 -0.61
N ARG A 202 -4.56 -5.90 -1.24
CA ARG A 202 -4.28 -6.18 -2.66
C ARG A 202 -3.92 -7.64 -2.95
N ASP A 203 -3.61 -8.44 -1.93
CA ASP A 203 -3.39 -9.88 -2.02
C ASP A 203 -4.63 -10.61 -1.49
N ILE A 204 -5.27 -11.40 -2.35
CA ILE A 204 -6.48 -12.14 -1.97
C ILE A 204 -6.23 -13.13 -0.83
N ASN A 205 -5.03 -13.68 -0.72
CA ASN A 205 -4.69 -14.63 0.33
C ASN A 205 -4.51 -13.91 1.69
N ALA A 206 -4.04 -12.66 1.68
CA ALA A 206 -3.97 -11.84 2.89
C ALA A 206 -5.37 -11.49 3.40
N ILE A 207 -6.31 -11.27 2.48
CA ILE A 207 -7.73 -11.09 2.79
C ILE A 207 -8.34 -12.37 3.38
N ASP A 208 -8.11 -13.53 2.76
CA ASP A 208 -8.60 -14.81 3.28
C ASP A 208 -8.04 -15.07 4.69
N PHE A 209 -6.74 -14.80 4.91
CA PHE A 209 -6.12 -14.87 6.23
C PHE A 209 -6.83 -14.00 7.28
N LEU A 210 -7.16 -12.75 6.94
CA LEU A 210 -7.90 -11.86 7.83
C LEU A 210 -9.27 -12.42 8.20
N ILE A 211 -9.99 -12.99 7.23
CA ILE A 211 -11.32 -13.58 7.43
C ILE A 211 -11.23 -14.82 8.34
N GLU A 212 -10.21 -15.65 8.16
CA GLU A 212 -10.03 -16.90 8.91
C GLU A 212 -9.53 -16.70 10.34
N ASN A 213 -8.73 -15.65 10.58
CA ASN A 213 -8.03 -15.46 11.87
C ASN A 213 -8.66 -14.43 12.80
N PHE A 214 -9.62 -13.62 12.32
CA PHE A 214 -10.26 -12.61 13.13
C PHE A 214 -11.80 -12.77 13.17
N ASP A 215 -12.31 -13.20 14.32
CA ASP A 215 -13.75 -13.32 14.54
C ASP A 215 -14.50 -12.00 14.34
N TYR A 216 -15.72 -12.04 13.80
CA TYR A 216 -16.58 -10.85 13.65
C TYR A 216 -15.95 -9.71 12.84
N ILE A 217 -15.00 -10.01 11.95
CA ILE A 217 -14.42 -9.01 11.05
C ILE A 217 -15.50 -8.24 10.28
N SER A 218 -16.59 -8.92 9.87
CA SER A 218 -17.77 -8.34 9.22
C SER A 218 -18.54 -7.30 10.04
N ASN A 219 -18.20 -7.08 11.32
CA ASN A 219 -18.81 -6.04 12.16
C ASN A 219 -17.97 -4.74 12.21
N ILE A 220 -16.78 -4.76 11.60
CA ILE A 220 -15.85 -3.64 11.61
C ILE A 220 -16.23 -2.61 10.55
N SER A 221 -16.08 -1.33 10.86
CA SER A 221 -16.28 -0.25 9.91
C SER A 221 -15.05 -0.14 9.01
N CYS A 222 -15.27 0.05 7.71
CA CYS A 222 -14.17 0.37 6.80
C CYS A 222 -13.76 1.82 7.00
N SER A 223 -12.51 2.05 7.39
CA SER A 223 -11.94 3.39 7.63
C SER A 223 -11.14 3.94 6.44
N SER A 224 -11.33 3.37 5.26
CA SER A 224 -10.78 3.90 4.02
C SER A 224 -11.91 4.20 3.07
N CYS A 225 -11.68 5.07 2.08
CA CYS A 225 -12.63 5.39 1.03
C CYS A 225 -13.13 4.16 0.25
N TYR A 226 -12.34 3.09 0.20
CA TYR A 226 -12.65 1.88 -0.54
C TYR A 226 -12.69 0.66 0.37
N ARG A 227 -13.74 -0.13 0.24
CA ARG A 227 -13.93 -1.43 0.91
C ARG A 227 -13.18 -2.57 0.24
N PHE A 228 -12.62 -2.32 -0.94
CA PHE A 228 -11.83 -3.29 -1.70
C PHE A 228 -10.86 -2.61 -2.64
N HIS A 229 -9.74 -3.30 -2.93
CA HIS A 229 -8.75 -2.81 -3.87
C HIS A 229 -9.28 -2.86 -5.31
N LEU A 230 -8.91 -1.85 -6.09
CA LEU A 230 -9.45 -1.61 -7.42
C LEU A 230 -8.79 -2.47 -8.51
N ASN A 231 -7.81 -3.29 -8.12
CA ASN A 231 -7.05 -4.21 -8.97
C ASN A 231 -7.68 -5.61 -9.03
N PHE A 232 -8.87 -5.79 -8.45
CA PHE A 232 -9.60 -7.06 -8.46
C PHE A 232 -10.76 -7.07 -9.44
N PRO A 233 -11.12 -8.25 -9.97
CA PRO A 233 -12.34 -8.41 -10.76
C PRO A 233 -13.61 -8.09 -9.96
N LYS A 234 -14.65 -7.61 -10.63
CA LYS A 234 -15.93 -7.21 -10.02
C LYS A 234 -16.58 -8.32 -9.19
N ASN A 235 -16.54 -9.56 -9.67
CA ASN A 235 -17.10 -10.72 -8.96
C ASN A 235 -16.33 -11.01 -7.65
N VAL A 236 -15.01 -10.81 -7.63
CA VAL A 236 -14.19 -10.94 -6.42
C VAL A 236 -14.56 -9.83 -5.43
N ILE A 237 -14.59 -8.57 -5.88
CA ILE A 237 -15.00 -7.43 -5.04
C ILE A 237 -16.37 -7.70 -4.39
N SER A 238 -17.36 -8.12 -5.18
CA SER A 238 -18.72 -8.40 -4.68
C SER A 238 -18.78 -9.56 -3.68
N LYS A 239 -17.94 -10.60 -3.88
CA LYS A 239 -17.84 -11.76 -2.99
C LYS A 239 -17.23 -11.39 -1.63
N TYR A 240 -16.22 -10.52 -1.62
CA TYR A 240 -15.40 -10.24 -0.44
C TYR A 240 -15.84 -9.00 0.35
N SER A 241 -16.39 -7.97 -0.32
CA SER A 241 -16.80 -6.72 0.34
C SER A 241 -17.74 -6.94 1.53
N LYS A 242 -18.62 -7.94 1.43
CA LYS A 242 -19.60 -8.33 2.46
C LYS A 242 -19.02 -9.15 3.61
N LYS A 243 -17.81 -9.69 3.45
CA LYS A 243 -17.17 -10.58 4.44
C LYS A 243 -16.28 -9.82 5.42
N ILE A 244 -15.63 -8.75 4.96
CA ILE A 244 -14.56 -8.08 5.71
C ILE A 244 -15.08 -6.90 6.52
N PHE A 245 -16.08 -6.17 6.02
CA PHE A 245 -16.58 -4.97 6.67
C PHE A 245 -18.10 -5.01 6.79
N LYS A 246 -18.61 -4.33 7.82
CA LYS A 246 -20.05 -4.15 7.99
C LYS A 246 -20.64 -3.41 6.79
N PRO A 247 -21.92 -3.64 6.47
CA PRO A 247 -22.59 -2.88 5.42
C PRO A 247 -22.53 -1.37 5.69
N ASN A 248 -22.35 -0.60 4.62
CA ASN A 248 -22.44 0.86 4.65
C ASN A 248 -23.81 1.31 5.17
N VAL A 249 -23.83 2.45 5.85
CA VAL A 249 -25.08 3.16 6.17
C VAL A 249 -25.52 4.01 4.98
N LEU A 250 -24.58 4.64 4.29
CA LEU A 250 -24.81 5.44 3.09
C LEU A 250 -24.96 4.55 1.86
N TYR A 251 -25.75 5.03 0.91
CA TYR A 251 -26.02 4.30 -0.34
C TYR A 251 -25.92 5.22 -1.54
N PHE A 252 -25.16 4.79 -2.55
CA PHE A 252 -25.14 5.40 -3.87
C PHE A 252 -26.36 4.95 -4.67
N ASN A 253 -27.21 5.88 -5.10
CA ASN A 253 -28.43 5.60 -5.86
C ASN A 253 -28.26 6.07 -7.31
N TYR A 254 -28.40 5.15 -8.26
CA TYR A 254 -28.36 5.47 -9.69
C TYR A 254 -29.43 4.69 -10.44
N LYS A 255 -30.65 5.22 -10.35
CA LYS A 255 -31.90 4.60 -10.81
C LYS A 255 -31.82 3.96 -12.19
N ASP A 256 -31.13 4.60 -13.13
CA ASP A 256 -31.09 4.18 -14.54
C ASP A 256 -30.00 3.14 -14.84
N HIS A 257 -29.06 2.89 -13.92
CA HIS A 257 -27.96 1.94 -14.11
C HIS A 257 -27.67 1.13 -12.84
N LYS A 258 -28.50 0.11 -12.59
CA LYS A 258 -28.39 -0.78 -11.42
C LYS A 258 -27.06 -1.52 -11.30
N GLU A 259 -26.39 -1.75 -12.41
CA GLU A 259 -25.08 -2.39 -12.41
C GLU A 259 -24.01 -1.49 -11.77
N ILE A 260 -23.97 -0.21 -12.17
CA ILE A 260 -23.05 0.77 -11.60
C ILE A 260 -23.43 1.06 -10.14
N GLU A 261 -24.72 1.16 -9.86
CA GLU A 261 -25.24 1.29 -8.49
C GLU A 261 -24.71 0.16 -7.59
N SER A 262 -24.86 -1.10 -8.03
CA SER A 262 -24.38 -2.25 -7.29
C SER A 262 -22.87 -2.25 -7.12
N TYR A 263 -22.12 -1.90 -8.16
CA TYR A 263 -20.66 -1.83 -8.10
C TYR A 263 -20.16 -0.76 -7.11
N ALA A 264 -20.67 0.46 -7.23
CA ALA A 264 -20.31 1.57 -6.34
C ALA A 264 -20.57 1.23 -4.86
N ASN A 265 -21.71 0.63 -4.55
CA ASN A 265 -22.04 0.25 -3.16
C ASN A 265 -21.25 -0.95 -2.62
N ASN A 266 -20.64 -1.75 -3.49
CA ASN A 266 -19.73 -2.82 -3.07
C ASN A 266 -18.30 -2.32 -2.85
N ILE A 267 -17.89 -1.24 -3.54
CA ILE A 267 -16.51 -0.78 -3.55
C ILE A 267 -16.24 0.42 -2.65
N PHE A 268 -17.17 1.37 -2.54
CA PHE A 268 -16.99 2.53 -1.66
C PHE A 268 -17.42 2.20 -0.24
N SER A 269 -16.72 2.76 0.74
CA SER A 269 -17.17 2.79 2.14
C SER A 269 -18.09 4.00 2.38
N ASP A 270 -18.64 4.12 3.58
CA ASP A 270 -19.32 5.35 4.01
C ASP A 270 -18.42 6.59 3.86
N GLU A 271 -17.14 6.49 4.22
CA GLU A 271 -16.16 7.58 4.05
C GLU A 271 -15.94 7.93 2.57
N GLY A 272 -15.82 6.92 1.71
CA GLY A 272 -15.70 7.13 0.26
C GLY A 272 -16.93 7.81 -0.33
N LEU A 273 -18.13 7.39 0.12
CA LEU A 273 -19.39 8.01 -0.28
C LEU A 273 -19.51 9.46 0.21
N ILE A 274 -19.01 9.78 1.41
CA ILE A 274 -18.94 11.18 1.88
C ILE A 274 -18.00 12.00 1.01
N ASN A 275 -16.81 11.48 0.71
CA ASN A 275 -15.83 12.19 -0.13
C ASN A 275 -16.37 12.46 -1.53
N ILE A 276 -17.08 11.48 -2.13
CA ILE A 276 -17.78 11.66 -3.41
C ILE A 276 -18.82 12.79 -3.33
N LYS A 277 -19.55 12.91 -2.21
CA LYS A 277 -20.54 13.99 -2.02
C LYS A 277 -19.91 15.35 -1.78
N CYS A 278 -18.89 15.43 -0.91
CA CYS A 278 -18.33 16.67 -0.41
C CYS A 278 -17.33 17.30 -1.38
N ILE A 279 -16.44 16.49 -1.97
CA ILE A 279 -15.38 16.94 -2.89
C ILE A 279 -15.90 16.98 -4.35
N GLY A 280 -17.06 16.37 -4.60
CA GLY A 280 -17.72 16.39 -5.90
C GLY A 280 -16.92 15.65 -6.99
N PHE A 281 -17.05 16.13 -8.23
CA PHE A 281 -16.55 15.44 -9.43
C PHE A 281 -15.02 15.34 -9.53
N THR A 282 -14.25 16.09 -8.73
CA THR A 282 -12.77 16.12 -8.80
C THR A 282 -12.16 14.84 -8.23
N TYR A 283 -12.60 14.38 -7.05
CA TYR A 283 -12.24 13.06 -6.52
C TYR A 283 -12.78 11.93 -7.41
N TYR A 284 -13.94 12.19 -8.04
CA TYR A 284 -14.58 11.28 -8.98
C TYR A 284 -13.87 11.16 -10.34
N ALA A 285 -13.03 12.14 -10.74
CA ALA A 285 -12.30 12.09 -12.00
C ALA A 285 -11.28 10.93 -12.03
N ASN A 286 -10.68 10.63 -10.88
CA ASN A 286 -9.81 9.46 -10.69
C ASN A 286 -10.58 8.13 -10.83
N LEU A 287 -11.90 8.13 -10.65
CA LEU A 287 -12.76 6.96 -10.84
C LEU A 287 -13.09 6.65 -12.31
N ASN A 288 -12.87 7.60 -13.23
CA ASN A 288 -13.11 7.36 -14.66
C ASN A 288 -12.28 6.18 -15.18
N HIS A 289 -11.02 6.10 -14.75
CA HIS A 289 -10.13 4.99 -15.10
C HIS A 289 -10.69 3.65 -14.60
N HIS A 290 -11.32 3.63 -13.41
CA HIS A 290 -11.88 2.42 -12.83
C HIS A 290 -13.15 1.94 -13.54
N TYR A 291 -14.12 2.82 -13.80
CA TYR A 291 -15.31 2.41 -14.57
C TYR A 291 -14.93 1.94 -15.98
N HIS A 292 -13.97 2.62 -16.62
CA HIS A 292 -13.46 2.21 -17.92
C HIS A 292 -12.79 0.82 -17.89
N ASN A 293 -12.02 0.53 -16.84
CA ASN A 293 -11.41 -0.80 -16.64
C ASN A 293 -12.43 -1.94 -16.48
N PHE A 294 -13.71 -1.63 -16.23
CA PHE A 294 -14.82 -2.59 -16.20
C PHE A 294 -15.79 -2.44 -17.37
N GLY A 295 -15.47 -1.62 -18.38
CA GLY A 295 -16.34 -1.36 -19.52
C GLY A 295 -17.64 -0.65 -19.15
N MET A 296 -17.66 0.09 -18.04
CA MET A 296 -18.82 0.83 -17.55
C MET A 296 -18.74 2.32 -17.92
N ASP A 297 -19.87 2.89 -18.30
CA ASP A 297 -20.00 4.34 -18.48
C ASP A 297 -19.89 5.07 -17.15
N LYS A 298 -19.30 6.26 -17.19
CA LYS A 298 -19.26 7.16 -16.04
C LYS A 298 -20.68 7.58 -15.63
N PRO A 299 -21.05 7.45 -14.35
CA PRO A 299 -22.29 8.00 -13.81
C PRO A 299 -22.43 9.50 -14.07
N LYS A 300 -23.61 9.88 -14.58
CA LYS A 300 -23.94 11.28 -14.92
C LYS A 300 -24.45 12.08 -13.73
N SER A 301 -24.88 11.40 -12.65
CA SER A 301 -25.39 12.03 -11.43
C SER A 301 -24.89 11.30 -10.20
N LEU A 302 -24.48 12.07 -9.17
CA LEU A 302 -24.07 11.55 -7.88
C LEU A 302 -25.20 11.78 -6.88
N ARG A 303 -25.95 10.73 -6.56
CA ARG A 303 -27.00 10.77 -5.53
C ARG A 303 -26.65 9.80 -4.42
N ILE A 304 -26.38 10.33 -3.23
CA ILE A 304 -26.04 9.55 -2.04
C ILE A 304 -27.13 9.77 -1.00
N GLU A 305 -27.62 8.69 -0.42
CA GLU A 305 -28.79 8.66 0.46
C GLU A 305 -28.41 8.26 1.89
N ASN A 306 -29.38 8.41 2.81
CA ASN A 306 -29.32 7.93 4.21
C ASN A 306 -28.39 8.70 5.17
N PHE A 307 -28.14 9.99 4.91
CA PHE A 307 -27.27 10.84 5.75
C PHE A 307 -27.77 11.03 7.18
N ASN A 308 -29.09 11.09 7.41
CA ASN A 308 -29.63 11.26 8.76
C ASN A 308 -29.25 10.07 9.66
N LYS A 309 -29.47 8.85 9.16
CA LYS A 309 -29.08 7.62 9.86
C LYS A 309 -27.56 7.54 10.03
N TYR A 310 -26.78 7.96 9.04
CA TYR A 310 -25.32 7.98 9.16
C TYR A 310 -24.88 8.85 10.35
N LYS A 311 -25.41 10.08 10.48
CA LYS A 311 -25.11 10.97 11.60
C LYS A 311 -25.48 10.38 12.98
N GLU A 312 -26.52 9.56 13.05
CA GLU A 312 -26.93 8.87 14.28
C GLU A 312 -25.98 7.71 14.64
N CYS A 313 -25.32 7.11 13.65
CA CYS A 313 -24.47 5.93 13.81
C CYS A 313 -22.97 6.25 13.90
N THR A 314 -22.56 7.49 13.61
CA THR A 314 -21.15 7.90 13.70
C THR A 314 -20.77 8.17 15.15
N THR A 315 -20.01 7.25 15.73
CA THR A 315 -19.28 7.48 16.98
C THR A 315 -17.81 7.71 16.65
N THR A 316 -17.20 8.75 17.22
CA THR A 316 -15.75 8.93 17.19
C THR A 316 -15.07 7.76 17.89
N ILE A 317 -14.19 7.05 17.18
CA ILE A 317 -13.37 6.00 17.80
C ILE A 317 -12.30 6.71 18.64
N ASP A 318 -12.35 6.53 19.95
CA ASP A 318 -11.30 7.00 20.84
C ASP A 318 -10.06 6.11 20.68
N ARG A 319 -8.98 6.70 20.14
CA ARG A 319 -7.68 6.05 19.92
C ARG A 319 -6.62 6.48 20.92
N SER A 320 -6.99 7.23 21.96
CA SER A 320 -6.03 7.80 22.94
C SER A 320 -5.17 6.77 23.67
N ASN A 321 -5.59 5.51 23.72
CA ASN A 321 -4.87 4.43 24.39
C ASN A 321 -4.01 3.56 23.44
N GLU A 322 -3.97 3.86 22.14
CA GLU A 322 -3.15 3.10 21.19
C GLU A 322 -1.67 3.50 21.31
N ASN A 323 -0.77 2.52 21.49
CA ASN A 323 0.66 2.78 21.73
C ASN A 323 1.56 1.70 21.11
N LEU A 324 1.35 1.42 19.81
CA LEU A 324 2.12 0.43 19.06
C LEU A 324 3.41 1.06 18.51
N ASN A 325 4.56 0.52 18.91
CA ASN A 325 5.87 0.99 18.49
C ASN A 325 6.96 -0.09 18.66
N PHE A 326 8.17 0.21 18.21
CA PHE A 326 9.33 -0.68 18.32
C PHE A 326 9.78 -0.95 19.77
N ASN A 327 9.31 -0.19 20.75
CA ASN A 327 9.62 -0.38 22.18
C ASN A 327 8.76 -1.48 22.83
N ASN A 328 7.74 -1.98 22.13
CA ASN A 328 6.92 -3.10 22.59
C ASN A 328 7.69 -4.43 22.51
N LYS A 329 8.52 -4.73 23.53
CA LYS A 329 9.40 -5.91 23.62
C LYS A 329 8.69 -7.27 23.40
N SER A 330 7.39 -7.35 23.67
CA SER A 330 6.61 -8.58 23.44
C SER A 330 6.43 -8.92 21.95
N LEU A 331 6.58 -7.92 21.07
CA LEU A 331 6.46 -8.06 19.61
C LEU A 331 7.81 -8.33 18.94
N PHE A 332 8.89 -7.80 19.54
CA PHE A 332 10.25 -7.88 19.02
C PHE A 332 11.15 -8.63 20.00
N ASN A 333 11.33 -9.94 19.78
CA ASN A 333 12.28 -10.76 20.54
C ASN A 333 13.71 -10.46 20.08
N CYS A 334 14.27 -9.34 20.53
CA CYS A 334 15.66 -9.01 20.32
C CYS A 334 16.52 -9.89 21.25
N LYS A 335 17.03 -11.02 20.74
CA LYS A 335 18.13 -11.72 21.40
C LYS A 335 19.37 -10.84 21.21
N ASN A 336 19.88 -10.23 22.27
CA ASN A 336 21.24 -9.71 22.27
C ASN A 336 22.18 -10.88 21.97
N SER A 337 22.63 -11.00 20.73
CA SER A 337 23.69 -11.95 20.39
C SER A 337 25.00 -11.39 20.94
N ASN A 338 25.27 -11.72 22.20
CA ASN A 338 26.61 -11.62 22.78
C ASN A 338 27.48 -12.66 22.07
N ASN A 339 28.03 -12.31 20.91
CA ASN A 339 29.22 -12.87 20.28
C ASN A 339 29.48 -12.05 19.02
N ILE A 340 30.14 -10.91 19.21
CA ILE A 340 30.63 -10.06 18.14
C ILE A 340 32.08 -10.50 17.90
N GLU A 341 32.31 -11.26 16.83
CA GLU A 341 33.59 -11.15 16.13
C GLU A 341 33.54 -9.81 15.37
N ASN A 342 34.60 -9.02 15.51
CA ASN A 342 34.70 -7.66 14.99
C ASN A 342 34.50 -7.63 13.46
N GLU A 343 33.28 -7.35 13.02
CA GLU A 343 33.00 -6.80 11.69
C GLU A 343 32.65 -5.32 11.85
N GLU A 344 33.15 -4.49 10.92
CA GLU A 344 33.07 -3.04 10.95
C GLU A 344 31.62 -2.56 11.16
N ILE A 345 31.38 -1.96 12.32
CA ILE A 345 30.15 -1.24 12.62
C ILE A 345 30.16 0.01 11.74
N ILE A 346 29.31 0.04 10.71
CA ILE A 346 29.09 1.24 9.90
C ILE A 346 28.39 2.28 10.79
N ASP A 347 29.08 3.38 11.09
CA ASP A 347 28.52 4.51 11.84
C ASP A 347 27.54 5.30 10.95
N LEU A 348 26.26 4.96 11.07
CA LEU A 348 25.15 5.60 10.35
C LEU A 348 24.88 7.04 10.82
N ASN A 349 25.54 7.55 11.87
CA ASN A 349 25.29 8.89 12.39
C ASN A 349 25.56 10.00 11.35
N ASN A 350 26.58 9.82 10.50
CA ASN A 350 26.89 10.80 9.45
C ASN A 350 25.80 10.85 8.36
N TYR A 351 25.19 9.71 8.03
CA TYR A 351 24.09 9.63 7.04
C TYR A 351 22.79 10.26 7.55
N ILE A 352 22.53 10.18 8.85
CA ILE A 352 21.32 10.76 9.49
C ILE A 352 21.41 12.30 9.52
N ILE A 353 22.61 12.84 9.75
CA ILE A 353 22.85 14.29 9.75
C ILE A 353 22.57 14.88 8.37
N GLU A 354 23.02 14.25 7.28
CA GLU A 354 22.75 14.74 5.93
C GLU A 354 21.25 14.81 5.61
N LYS A 355 20.45 13.80 6.01
CA LYS A 355 19.00 13.83 5.78
C LYS A 355 18.29 14.98 6.51
N SER A 356 18.74 15.32 7.72
CA SER A 356 18.18 16.43 8.49
C SER A 356 18.46 17.82 7.90
N VAL A 357 19.58 17.95 7.16
CA VAL A 357 19.98 19.21 6.49
C VAL A 357 19.22 19.40 5.17
N TYR A 358 18.92 18.32 4.44
CA TYR A 358 18.17 18.44 3.18
C TYR A 358 16.68 18.74 3.36
N GLU A 359 16.07 18.32 4.47
CA GLU A 359 14.65 18.60 4.73
C GLU A 359 14.42 20.05 5.18
N SER A 360 15.37 20.67 5.89
CA SER A 360 15.29 22.10 6.25
C SER A 360 15.35 23.04 5.05
N ASP A 361 16.08 22.66 4.01
CA ASP A 361 16.23 23.49 2.80
C ASP A 361 15.05 23.31 1.82
N SER A 362 14.24 22.27 1.99
CA SER A 362 13.10 21.97 1.09
C SER A 362 11.79 22.63 1.50
N GLU A 363 11.61 22.98 2.79
CA GLU A 363 10.40 23.63 3.30
C GLU A 363 10.29 25.12 2.92
N GLU A 364 11.39 25.78 2.52
CA GLU A 364 11.37 27.20 2.13
C GLU A 364 10.93 27.44 0.66
N SER A 365 10.81 26.40 -0.17
CA SER A 365 10.54 26.58 -1.62
C SER A 365 9.08 26.45 -2.06
N TYR A 366 8.15 26.10 -1.17
CA TYR A 366 6.74 25.84 -1.53
C TYR A 366 5.76 27.00 -1.24
N TYR A 367 6.25 28.19 -0.84
CA TYR A 367 5.38 29.32 -0.45
C TYR A 367 5.62 30.64 -1.18
N LEU A 368 6.36 30.66 -2.29
CA LEU A 368 6.55 31.87 -3.08
C LEU A 368 6.40 31.53 -4.56
N ASP A 369 5.17 31.59 -5.05
CA ASP A 369 4.80 32.03 -6.41
C ASP A 369 3.28 31.89 -6.57
N ASP A 370 2.54 32.80 -5.94
CA ASP A 370 1.16 33.17 -6.31
C ASP A 370 1.07 34.70 -6.18
N ASP A 371 1.78 35.41 -7.06
CA ASP A 371 1.52 36.83 -7.29
C ASP A 371 0.16 36.95 -8.00
N TYR A 372 -0.85 37.28 -7.21
CA TYR A 372 -2.17 37.73 -7.65
C TYR A 372 -2.03 39.10 -8.34
N GLU A 373 -2.20 39.15 -9.67
CA GLU A 373 -2.58 40.40 -10.33
C GLU A 373 -4.09 40.63 -10.14
N GLU A 374 -4.43 41.54 -9.22
CA GLU A 374 -5.76 42.10 -9.06
C GLU A 374 -6.11 43.01 -10.25
N GLU A 375 -7.08 42.58 -11.08
CA GLU A 375 -7.80 43.49 -11.97
C GLU A 375 -8.63 44.48 -11.13
N ASN A 376 -8.15 45.72 -11.05
CA ASN A 376 -8.88 46.86 -10.51
C ASN A 376 -9.97 47.30 -11.48
N ASP A 377 -11.23 46.99 -11.17
CA ASP A 377 -12.38 47.72 -11.66
C ASP A 377 -12.76 48.81 -10.65
N SER A 378 -12.43 50.07 -10.97
CA SER A 378 -13.05 51.25 -10.35
C SER A 378 -13.42 52.28 -11.43
N GLU A 379 -14.71 52.24 -11.74
CA GLU A 379 -15.62 53.31 -12.11
C GLU A 379 -15.03 54.68 -12.51
N LYS A 380 -15.39 55.11 -13.72
CA LYS A 380 -15.71 56.52 -13.99
C LYS A 380 -17.14 56.65 -14.50
N LYS A 381 -17.98 57.20 -13.61
CA LYS A 381 -18.94 58.29 -13.84
C LYS A 381 -19.89 58.16 -15.06
N ASN A 382 -21.18 58.11 -14.78
CA ASN A 382 -21.89 59.30 -14.27
C ASN A 382 -22.87 58.95 -13.16
#